data_AF-A0A435FNG3-F1
#
_entry.id   AF-A0A435FNG3-F1
#
_cell.length_a   1.000
_cell.length_b   1.000
_cell.length_c   1.000
_cell.angle_alpha   90.00
_cell.angle_beta   90.00
_cell.angle_gamma   90.00
#
_symmetry.space_group_name_H-M   'P 1'
#
loop_
_entity.id
_entity.type
_entity.pdbx_description
1 polymer ?
#
loop_
_entity_poly.entity_id
_entity_poly.type
_entity_poly.pdbx_seq_one_letter_code
_entity_poly.pdbx_strand_id
1 'polypeptide(L)'
;MSLQTTSEPVQDATKQGRIAAFDILRGVALIAMASYHFTWDLENFGYTAPALTAFGWWKFYARCIASTFLFLVGVSLFLAHGRQIRWPGFWKRFAMVAVAAIAISAVTYFVTPDGFIFFGILHEIALASLLGLAFLRLPWLLTAIVAAAVIAAPY
;
A
#
# COMPACT_ATOMS: atom_id res chain seq x y z
N MET A 1 20.30 30.18 48.08
CA MET A 1 19.12 29.47 47.54
C MET A 1 19.33 29.30 46.05
N SER A 2 20.01 28.22 45.64
CA SER A 2 20.37 27.96 44.24
C SER A 2 19.39 26.94 43.68
N LEU A 3 18.61 27.31 42.67
CA LEU A 3 17.69 26.41 41.98
C LEU A 3 18.51 25.54 41.02
N GLN A 4 18.86 24.33 41.45
CA GLN A 4 19.34 23.30 40.54
C GLN A 4 18.15 22.83 39.70
N THR A 5 18.01 23.41 38.51
CA THR A 5 17.24 22.81 37.43
C THR A 5 18.04 21.63 36.92
N THR A 6 17.72 20.42 37.39
CA THR A 6 18.10 19.18 36.71
C THR A 6 17.48 19.22 35.33
N SER A 7 18.27 19.60 34.32
CA SER A 7 17.95 19.34 32.93
C SER A 7 18.06 17.83 32.74
N GLU A 8 16.98 17.10 33.04
CA GLU A 8 16.85 15.74 32.55
C GLU A 8 17.02 15.80 31.03
N PRO A 9 17.93 15.01 30.44
CA PRO A 9 17.89 14.83 29.01
C PRO A 9 16.51 14.25 28.72
N VAL A 10 15.69 14.98 27.95
CA VAL A 10 14.55 14.40 27.26
C VAL A 10 15.16 13.28 26.45
N GLN A 11 15.08 12.07 27.00
CA GLN A 11 15.37 10.86 26.27
C GLN A 11 14.37 10.90 25.15
N ASP A 12 14.84 11.36 23.98
CA ASP A 12 14.22 11.07 22.71
C ASP A 12 14.09 9.56 22.71
N ALA A 13 12.90 9.11 23.08
CA ALA A 13 12.44 7.77 22.92
C ALA A 13 12.45 7.54 21.41
N THR A 14 13.64 7.26 20.89
CA THR A 14 13.86 6.66 19.60
C THR A 14 12.91 5.49 19.59
N LYS A 15 11.76 5.68 18.92
CA LYS A 15 10.72 4.66 18.77
C LYS A 15 11.40 3.47 18.12
N GLN A 16 11.95 2.58 18.93
CA GLN A 16 12.56 1.33 18.55
C GLN A 16 11.52 0.59 17.71
N GLY A 17 11.72 0.57 16.39
CA GLY A 17 10.87 -0.14 15.45
C GLY A 17 10.40 0.63 14.21
N ARG A 18 10.61 1.95 14.08
CA ARG A 18 10.30 2.67 12.83
C ARG A 18 11.51 2.71 11.91
N ILE A 19 11.45 1.95 10.81
CA ILE A 19 12.47 1.98 9.76
C ILE A 19 12.16 3.17 8.87
N ALA A 20 12.90 4.27 9.04
CA ALA A 20 12.69 5.53 8.33
C ALA A 20 12.66 5.36 6.80
N ALA A 21 13.46 4.44 6.26
CA ALA A 21 13.47 4.13 4.83
C ALA A 21 12.11 3.68 4.29
N PHE A 22 11.37 2.83 5.03
CA PHE A 22 10.04 2.38 4.59
C PHE A 22 9.00 3.48 4.73
N ASP A 23 9.14 4.37 5.71
CA ASP A 23 8.25 5.52 5.86
C ASP A 23 8.48 6.56 4.73
N ILE A 24 9.74 6.80 4.35
CA ILE A 24 10.08 7.64 3.17
C ILE A 24 9.55 7.01 1.89
N LEU A 25 9.78 5.71 1.68
CA LEU A 25 9.32 5.02 0.47
C LEU A 25 7.80 5.02 0.34
N ARG A 26 7.06 4.89 1.45
CA ARG A 26 5.60 5.09 1.48
C ARG A 26 5.21 6.51 1.10
N GLY A 27 5.91 7.52 1.63
CA GLY A 27 5.69 8.92 1.28
C GLY A 27 5.87 9.18 -0.21
N VAL A 28 6.95 8.67 -0.80
CA VAL A 28 7.21 8.75 -2.25
C VAL A 28 6.12 8.03 -3.05
N ALA A 29 5.71 6.83 -2.63
CA ALA A 29 4.65 6.09 -3.29
C ALA A 29 3.30 6.84 -3.27
N LEU A 30 2.98 7.53 -2.16
CA LEU A 30 1.78 8.36 -2.04
C LEU A 30 1.84 9.60 -2.95
N ILE A 31 3.00 10.26 -3.04
CA ILE A 31 3.18 11.38 -3.98
C ILE A 31 3.00 10.91 -5.43
N ALA A 32 3.58 9.77 -5.79
CA ALA A 32 3.45 9.19 -7.13
C ALA A 32 2.01 8.76 -7.46
N MET A 33 1.28 8.22 -6.47
CA MET A 33 -0.15 7.94 -6.62
C MET A 33 -0.94 9.22 -6.85
N ALA A 34 -0.68 10.28 -6.07
CA ALA A 34 -1.38 11.55 -6.22
C ALA A 34 -1.12 12.20 -7.59
N SER A 35 0.10 12.16 -8.10
CA SER A 35 0.42 12.68 -9.44
C SER A 35 -0.25 11.88 -10.57
N TYR A 36 -0.35 10.56 -10.42
CA TYR A 36 -1.10 9.73 -11.37
C TYR A 36 -2.60 10.10 -11.37
N HIS A 37 -3.21 10.15 -10.19
CA HIS A 37 -4.63 10.48 -10.07
C HIS A 37 -4.93 11.91 -10.53
N PHE A 38 -4.04 12.86 -10.27
CA PHE A 38 -4.16 14.21 -10.80
C PHE A 38 -4.20 14.22 -12.34
N THR A 39 -3.34 13.46 -13.00
CA THR A 39 -3.37 13.32 -14.47
C THR A 39 -4.67 12.68 -14.96
N TRP A 40 -5.19 11.69 -14.23
CA TRP A 40 -6.48 11.06 -14.53
C TRP A 40 -7.65 12.04 -14.34
N ASP A 41 -7.62 12.89 -13.32
CA ASP A 41 -8.62 13.93 -13.11
C ASP A 41 -8.60 14.94 -14.26
N LEU A 42 -7.41 15.37 -14.72
CA LEU A 42 -7.28 16.23 -15.89
C LEU A 42 -7.86 15.58 -17.15
N GLU A 43 -7.68 14.28 -17.32
CA GLU A 43 -8.28 13.51 -18.42
C GLU A 43 -9.81 13.51 -18.33
N ASN A 44 -10.37 13.23 -17.16
CA ASN A 44 -11.82 13.23 -16.95
C ASN A 44 -12.47 14.60 -17.15
N PHE A 45 -11.76 15.67 -16.80
CA PHE A 45 -12.22 17.04 -17.05
C PHE A 45 -12.01 17.49 -18.52
N GLY A 46 -11.36 16.68 -19.35
CA GLY A 46 -11.11 16.97 -20.77
C GLY A 46 -9.93 17.93 -21.02
N TYR A 47 -9.05 18.14 -20.03
CA TYR A 47 -7.85 18.97 -20.18
C TYR A 47 -6.69 18.24 -20.89
N THR A 48 -6.77 16.92 -21.02
CA THR A 48 -5.78 16.09 -21.71
C THR A 48 -6.45 15.15 -22.73
N ALA A 49 -5.65 14.49 -23.56
CA ALA A 49 -6.15 13.57 -24.57
C ALA A 49 -6.92 12.39 -23.92
N PRO A 50 -8.09 11.99 -24.45
CA PRO A 50 -8.84 10.86 -23.92
C PRO A 50 -7.99 9.58 -23.86
N ALA A 51 -8.12 8.83 -22.77
CA ALA A 51 -7.42 7.59 -22.47
C ALA A 51 -5.89 7.71 -22.26
N LEU A 52 -5.35 8.93 -22.09
CA LEU A 52 -3.92 9.17 -21.83
C LEU A 52 -3.35 8.25 -20.73
N THR A 53 -4.08 8.11 -19.63
CA THR A 53 -3.65 7.30 -18.48
C THR A 53 -3.77 5.79 -18.71
N ALA A 54 -4.57 5.36 -19.69
CA ALA A 54 -4.84 3.96 -20.00
C ALA A 54 -3.78 3.31 -20.91
N PHE A 55 -2.91 4.10 -21.57
CA PHE A 55 -1.94 3.60 -22.54
C PHE A 55 -0.49 4.10 -22.35
N GLY A 56 0.44 3.41 -23.04
CA GLY A 56 1.85 3.76 -23.07
C GLY A 56 2.51 3.74 -21.70
N TRP A 57 3.30 4.79 -21.41
CA TRP A 57 4.08 4.88 -20.18
C TRP A 57 3.26 5.09 -18.91
N TRP A 58 2.06 5.67 -19.00
CA TRP A 58 1.20 5.88 -17.84
C TRP A 58 0.72 4.57 -17.22
N LYS A 59 0.46 3.56 -18.05
CA LYS A 59 0.12 2.21 -17.59
C LYS A 59 1.27 1.56 -16.81
N PHE A 60 2.51 1.71 -17.27
CA PHE A 60 3.69 1.23 -16.55
C PHE A 60 3.90 2.01 -15.25
N TYR A 61 3.67 3.32 -15.28
CA TYR A 61 3.77 4.16 -14.09
C TYR A 61 2.77 3.72 -13.00
N ALA A 62 1.51 3.52 -13.36
CA ALA A 62 0.48 2.99 -12.45
C ALA A 62 0.87 1.63 -11.87
N ARG A 63 1.41 0.72 -12.70
CA ARG A 63 1.89 -0.60 -12.26
C ARG A 63 3.07 -0.50 -11.29
N CYS A 64 4.03 0.38 -11.54
CA CYS A 64 5.16 0.59 -10.63
C CYS A 64 4.70 1.13 -9.27
N ILE A 65 3.74 2.06 -9.26
CA ILE A 65 3.13 2.59 -8.04
C ILE A 65 2.44 1.45 -7.27
N ALA A 66 1.57 0.68 -7.94
CA ALA A 66 0.86 -0.45 -7.36
C ALA A 66 1.82 -1.49 -6.76
N SER A 67 2.83 -1.91 -7.53
CA SER A 67 3.87 -2.84 -7.08
C SER A 67 4.62 -2.34 -5.84
N THR A 68 4.88 -1.03 -5.76
CA THR A 68 5.55 -0.42 -4.60
C THR A 68 4.67 -0.50 -3.35
N PHE A 69 3.38 -0.17 -3.45
CA PHE A 69 2.45 -0.32 -2.33
C PHE A 69 2.33 -1.76 -1.85
N LEU A 70 2.18 -2.69 -2.78
CA LEU A 70 2.12 -4.13 -2.52
C LEU A 70 3.37 -4.63 -1.79
N PHE A 71 4.54 -4.29 -2.31
CA PHE A 71 5.81 -4.65 -1.70
C PHE A 71 5.92 -4.11 -0.27
N LEU A 72 5.61 -2.83 -0.07
CA LEU A 72 5.60 -2.19 1.24
C LEU A 72 4.61 -2.86 2.20
N VAL A 73 3.42 -3.19 1.73
CA VAL A 73 2.39 -3.90 2.51
C VAL A 73 2.91 -5.26 2.97
N GLY A 74 3.52 -6.03 2.06
CA GLY A 74 4.08 -7.36 2.34
C GLY A 74 5.23 -7.30 3.34
N VAL A 75 6.20 -6.40 3.15
CA VAL A 75 7.30 -6.17 4.10
C VAL A 75 6.76 -5.77 5.47
N SER A 76 5.76 -4.90 5.50
CA SER A 76 5.12 -4.47 6.76
C SER A 76 4.43 -5.62 7.48
N LEU A 77 3.81 -6.53 6.73
CA LEU A 77 3.17 -7.73 7.27
C LEU A 77 4.22 -8.68 7.85
N PHE A 78 5.31 -8.93 7.13
CA PHE A 78 6.41 -9.77 7.60
C PHE A 78 7.05 -9.22 8.88
N LEU A 79 7.36 -7.92 8.92
CA LEU A 79 7.97 -7.30 10.10
C LEU A 79 7.02 -7.27 11.31
N ALA A 80 5.71 -7.08 11.09
CA ALA A 80 4.75 -6.98 12.19
C ALA A 80 4.26 -8.33 12.73
N HIS A 81 4.22 -9.37 11.89
CA HIS A 81 3.58 -10.66 12.19
C HIS A 81 4.49 -11.89 12.01
N GLY A 82 5.75 -11.70 11.59
CA GLY A 82 6.67 -12.80 11.27
C GLY A 82 6.99 -13.75 12.43
N ARG A 83 7.10 -13.24 13.67
CA ARG A 83 7.36 -14.08 14.86
C ARG A 83 6.08 -14.53 15.57
N GLN A 84 5.09 -13.64 15.67
CA GLN A 84 3.79 -13.91 16.28
C GLN A 84 2.71 -13.09 15.59
N ILE A 85 1.57 -13.71 15.28
CA ILE A 85 0.48 -13.02 14.61
C ILE A 85 -0.26 -12.16 15.63
N ARG A 86 -0.10 -10.84 15.52
CA ARG A 86 -0.83 -9.85 16.31
C ARG A 86 -2.23 -9.65 15.73
N TRP A 87 -3.16 -10.55 16.05
CA TRP A 87 -4.53 -10.57 15.53
C TRP A 87 -5.29 -9.24 15.67
N PRO A 88 -5.29 -8.54 16.83
CA PRO A 88 -6.03 -7.28 16.94
C PRO A 88 -5.49 -6.19 16.01
N GLY A 89 -4.16 -6.11 15.87
CA GLY A 89 -3.51 -5.16 14.97
C GLY A 89 -3.73 -5.50 13.49
N PHE A 90 -3.74 -6.79 13.15
CA PHE A 90 -4.05 -7.27 11.81
C PHE A 90 -5.47 -6.87 11.41
N TRP A 91 -6.48 -7.26 12.20
CA TRP A 91 -7.89 -7.01 11.88
C TRP A 91 -8.22 -5.52 11.83
N LYS A 92 -7.63 -4.70 12.70
CA LYS A 92 -7.81 -3.24 12.64
C LYS A 92 -7.34 -2.67 11.30
N ARG A 93 -6.13 -3.04 10.86
CA ARG A 93 -5.57 -2.57 9.58
C ARG A 93 -6.36 -3.14 8.40
N PHE A 94 -6.67 -4.43 8.43
CA PHE A 94 -7.41 -5.10 7.39
C PHE A 94 -8.80 -4.48 7.20
N ALA A 95 -9.56 -4.29 8.29
CA ALA A 95 -10.88 -3.68 8.24
C ALA A 95 -10.83 -2.26 7.67
N MET A 96 -9.84 -1.45 8.06
CA MET A 96 -9.66 -0.10 7.52
C MET A 96 -9.47 -0.12 5.99
N VAL A 97 -8.61 -1.01 5.47
CA VAL A 97 -8.37 -1.11 4.03
C VAL A 97 -9.58 -1.69 3.30
N ALA A 98 -10.21 -2.73 3.85
CA ALA A 98 -11.40 -3.36 3.25
C ALA A 98 -12.58 -2.38 3.17
N VAL A 99 -12.83 -1.61 4.24
CA VAL A 99 -13.85 -0.57 4.25
C VAL A 99 -13.53 0.52 3.22
N ALA A 100 -12.27 0.96 3.14
CA ALA A 100 -11.86 1.94 2.13
C ALA A 100 -12.04 1.40 0.70
N ALA A 101 -11.74 0.13 0.46
CA ALA A 101 -11.93 -0.53 -0.84
C ALA A 101 -13.41 -0.51 -1.26
N ILE A 102 -14.30 -0.97 -0.36
CA ILE A 102 -15.75 -0.98 -0.58
C ILE A 102 -16.28 0.44 -0.79
N ALA A 103 -15.83 1.40 0.01
CA ALA A 103 -16.25 2.79 -0.09
C ALA A 103 -15.87 3.40 -1.46
N ILE A 104 -14.65 3.16 -1.95
CA ILE A 104 -14.23 3.64 -3.27
C ILE A 104 -15.07 3.00 -4.38
N SER A 105 -15.35 1.69 -4.33
CA SER A 105 -16.23 1.05 -5.31
C SER A 105 -17.63 1.64 -5.28
N ALA A 106 -18.20 1.86 -4.09
CA ALA A 106 -19.51 2.48 -3.95
C ALA A 106 -19.54 3.91 -4.50
N VAL A 107 -18.56 4.74 -4.15
CA VAL A 107 -18.47 6.13 -4.63
C VAL A 107 -18.32 6.18 -6.15
N THR A 108 -17.40 5.37 -6.71
CA THR A 108 -17.19 5.36 -8.17
C THR A 108 -18.39 4.83 -8.93
N TYR A 109 -19.16 3.90 -8.37
CA TYR A 109 -20.41 3.43 -8.97
C TYR A 109 -21.43 4.56 -9.16
N PHE A 110 -21.53 5.50 -8.21
CA PHE A 110 -22.49 6.61 -8.30
C PHE A 110 -21.94 7.86 -9.00
N VAL A 111 -20.66 8.17 -8.84
CA VAL A 111 -20.06 9.44 -9.29
C VAL A 111 -19.41 9.32 -10.66
N THR A 112 -18.79 8.18 -10.97
CA THR A 112 -18.05 7.96 -12.23
C THR A 112 -18.37 6.56 -12.77
N PRO A 113 -19.59 6.31 -13.27
CA PRO A 113 -20.04 4.96 -13.66
C PRO A 113 -19.15 4.32 -14.73
N ASP A 114 -18.65 5.10 -15.68
CA ASP A 114 -17.74 4.65 -16.74
C ASP A 114 -16.35 4.25 -16.20
N GLY A 115 -16.00 4.72 -14.99
CA GLY A 115 -14.76 4.41 -14.27
C GLY A 115 -14.99 3.52 -13.05
N PHE A 116 -16.06 2.72 -13.02
CA PHE A 116 -16.40 1.89 -11.87
C PHE A 116 -15.25 0.95 -11.46
N ILE A 117 -14.82 1.07 -10.20
CA ILE A 117 -13.73 0.26 -9.65
C ILE A 117 -14.32 -1.02 -9.05
N PHE A 118 -14.42 -2.08 -9.87
CA PHE A 118 -14.83 -3.40 -9.39
C PHE A 118 -13.75 -4.06 -8.52
N PHE A 119 -12.50 -4.06 -8.99
CA PHE A 119 -11.36 -4.64 -8.28
C PHE A 119 -10.11 -3.77 -8.47
N GLY A 120 -9.87 -2.88 -7.50
CA GLY A 120 -8.74 -1.94 -7.51
C GLY A 120 -7.62 -2.29 -6.54
N ILE A 121 -6.61 -1.42 -6.45
CA ILE A 121 -5.42 -1.63 -5.61
C ILE A 121 -5.76 -1.86 -4.13
N LEU A 122 -6.80 -1.22 -3.58
CA LEU A 122 -7.20 -1.45 -2.19
C LEU A 122 -7.81 -2.84 -1.97
N HIS A 123 -8.56 -3.36 -2.95
CA HIS A 123 -9.11 -4.73 -2.89
C HIS A 123 -7.98 -5.75 -2.92
N GLU A 124 -7.02 -5.50 -3.81
CA GLU A 124 -5.84 -6.32 -3.99
C GLU A 124 -4.96 -6.29 -2.72
N ILE A 125 -4.71 -5.14 -2.11
CA ILE A 125 -3.98 -5.02 -0.83
C ILE A 125 -4.71 -5.78 0.29
N ALA A 126 -6.05 -5.70 0.36
CA ALA A 126 -6.82 -6.44 1.35
C ALA A 126 -6.68 -7.96 1.16
N LEU A 127 -6.86 -8.43 -0.07
CA LEU A 127 -6.70 -9.83 -0.43
C LEU A 127 -5.27 -10.33 -0.18
N ALA A 128 -4.26 -9.60 -0.65
CA ALA A 128 -2.86 -9.90 -0.47
C ALA A 128 -2.46 -9.90 1.02
N SER A 129 -3.09 -9.06 1.85
CA SER A 129 -2.86 -9.08 3.30
C SER A 129 -3.36 -10.37 3.96
N LEU A 130 -4.47 -10.95 3.49
CA LEU A 130 -4.97 -12.25 3.95
C LEU A 130 -4.09 -13.39 3.44
N LEU A 131 -3.83 -13.42 2.13
CA LEU A 131 -2.98 -14.44 1.50
C LEU A 131 -1.58 -14.43 2.10
N GLY A 132 -1.02 -13.24 2.32
CA GLY A 132 0.31 -13.05 2.89
C GLY A 132 0.50 -13.68 4.26
N LEU A 133 -0.57 -13.83 5.06
CA LEU A 133 -0.49 -14.55 6.34
C LEU A 133 -0.07 -16.01 6.17
N ALA A 134 -0.50 -16.67 5.09
CA ALA A 134 -0.13 -18.06 4.79
C ALA A 134 1.36 -18.20 4.44
N PHE A 135 1.96 -17.15 3.86
CA PHE A 135 3.36 -17.13 3.44
C PHE A 135 4.34 -16.64 4.52
N LEU A 136 3.84 -16.13 5.66
CA LEU A 136 4.69 -15.57 6.73
C LEU A 136 5.69 -16.58 7.32
N ARG A 137 5.35 -17.86 7.34
CA ARG A 137 6.16 -18.93 7.95
C ARG A 137 6.87 -19.80 6.92
N LEU A 138 6.66 -19.55 5.63
CA LEU A 138 7.34 -20.29 4.57
C LEU A 138 8.80 -19.80 4.45
N PRO A 139 9.76 -20.69 4.17
CA PRO A 139 11.10 -20.27 3.83
C PRO A 139 11.05 -19.38 2.58
N TRP A 140 11.87 -18.33 2.58
CA TRP A 140 11.88 -17.30 1.53
C TRP A 140 12.01 -17.89 0.12
N LEU A 141 12.73 -19.01 -0.01
CA LEU A 141 12.94 -19.69 -1.28
C LEU A 141 11.64 -20.30 -1.84
N LEU A 142 10.80 -20.91 -0.99
CA LEU A 142 9.49 -21.41 -1.42
C LEU A 142 8.57 -20.25 -1.80
N THR A 143 8.60 -19.16 -1.04
CA THR A 143 7.84 -17.95 -1.38
C THR A 143 8.30 -17.37 -2.72
N ALA A 144 9.60 -17.34 -3.00
CA ALA A 144 10.15 -16.89 -4.27
C ALA A 144 9.77 -17.79 -5.44
N ILE A 145 9.76 -19.12 -5.24
CA ILE A 145 9.31 -20.09 -6.24
C ILE A 145 7.82 -19.89 -6.56
N VAL A 146 6.99 -19.74 -5.52
CA VAL A 146 5.55 -19.48 -5.73
C VAL A 146 5.33 -18.15 -6.43
N ALA A 147 6.05 -17.09 -6.06
CA ALA A 147 5.97 -15.81 -6.76
C ALA A 147 6.38 -15.93 -8.23
N ALA A 148 7.48 -16.63 -8.54
CA ALA A 148 7.93 -16.87 -9.90
C ALA A 148 6.91 -17.70 -10.69
N ALA A 149 6.32 -18.73 -10.08
CA ALA A 149 5.28 -19.55 -10.70
C ALA A 149 4.01 -18.74 -10.98
N VAL A 150 3.61 -17.84 -10.07
CA VAL A 150 2.47 -16.93 -10.29
C VAL A 150 2.75 -15.95 -11.43
N ILE A 151 3.96 -15.40 -11.52
CA ILE A 151 4.35 -14.47 -12.60
C ILE A 151 4.47 -15.20 -13.97
N ALA A 152 4.93 -16.46 -13.96
CA ALA A 152 5.10 -17.26 -15.17
C ALA A 152 3.82 -18.00 -15.58
N ALA A 153 2.79 -18.03 -14.72
CA ALA A 153 1.51 -18.61 -15.07
C ALA A 153 0.96 -17.90 -16.31
N PRO A 154 0.44 -18.62 -17.30
CA PRO A 154 -0.19 -17.99 -18.46
C PRO A 154 -1.49 -17.31 -18.00
N TYR A 155 -1.59 -15.99 -18.20
CA TYR A 155 -2.79 -15.18 -17.98
C TYR A 155 -2.97 -14.14 -19.08
#